data_AF-A0A532CF25-F1
#
_entry.id   AF-A0A532CF25-F1
#
_cell.length_a   1.000
_cell.length_b   1.000
_cell.length_c   1.000
_cell.angle_alpha   90.00
_cell.angle_beta   90.00
_cell.angle_gamma   90.00
#
_symmetry.space_group_name_H-M   'P 1'
#
loop_
_entity.id
_entity.type
_entity.pdbx_description
1 polymer ?
#
loop_
_entity_poly.entity_id
_entity_poly.type
_entity_poly.pdbx_seq_one_letter_code
_entity_poly.pdbx_strand_id
1 'polypeptide(L)'
;MLTTHRGRRLRLLPLALAVIMFCTAVPVEFRGPAMWSNGFDIGDFLNNVLLYAPLGLALWRRSLLVGLAGAAILSTAIEILQIWHFERFGSAFDVLANVLGTACGVLLARRLAHSGRGTPDVFPIDQRLTTFAVLGVVMLLALWVAPARPSNLSNWNPDFEMLLGNERTSDRPWRGAILELALVPAPLSGTEVHDLSAVADPLVRAALLTRGAYILPQSITLDGGEASRLSPDVSRRFLHSAITRNGFTIIAKVTTANARQNGPARLMSFSADQFNRNFDLGQEDARLVFRIRTVITGLNGMHPHVETSPVFVAQRPILVVATFDGAVSRVYVDGQARGRSNLAAAGCFIPLLCDTGVPIASALFGGLCAIAVIGIVKTTSRGSAIMLAPLAGMLGAAPFYLVTESLPFGVGKLAMVLAGAMTVSLGISEHHRPVESEG
;
A
#
# COMPACT_ATOMS: atom_id res chain seq x y z
N MET A 1 -27.70 49.62 -4.24
CA MET A 1 -26.58 48.70 -4.56
C MET A 1 -27.06 47.27 -4.37
N LEU A 2 -27.42 46.59 -5.46
CA LEU A 2 -27.79 45.18 -5.42
C LEU A 2 -26.52 44.35 -5.24
N THR A 3 -26.38 43.71 -4.08
CA THR A 3 -25.32 42.76 -3.79
C THR A 3 -25.50 41.51 -4.66
N THR A 4 -24.75 41.42 -5.77
CA THR A 4 -24.65 40.18 -6.53
C THR A 4 -24.11 39.08 -5.61
N HIS A 5 -24.92 38.09 -5.26
CA HIS A 5 -24.43 36.92 -4.52
C HIS A 5 -23.42 36.17 -5.38
N ARG A 6 -22.12 36.34 -5.09
CA ARG A 6 -21.04 35.55 -5.69
C ARG A 6 -21.13 34.13 -5.16
N GLY A 7 -21.77 33.26 -5.93
CA GLY A 7 -21.76 31.81 -5.67
C GLY A 7 -20.39 31.22 -6.00
N ARG A 8 -19.85 30.41 -5.10
CA ARG A 8 -18.59 29.70 -5.33
C ARG A 8 -18.81 28.43 -6.11
N ARG A 9 -17.86 28.15 -6.99
CA ARG A 9 -17.87 26.96 -7.81
C ARG A 9 -16.54 26.23 -7.69
N LEU A 10 -16.62 24.91 -7.61
CA LEU A 10 -15.48 24.00 -7.64
C LEU A 10 -15.34 23.45 -9.06
N ARG A 11 -14.14 23.60 -9.64
CA ARG A 11 -13.80 23.01 -10.94
C ARG A 11 -13.29 21.59 -10.76
N LEU A 12 -13.72 20.69 -11.65
CA LEU A 12 -13.37 19.27 -11.57
C LEU A 12 -11.91 18.98 -11.92
N LEU A 13 -11.28 19.77 -12.80
CA LEU A 13 -9.94 19.45 -13.32
C LEU A 13 -8.86 19.30 -12.23
N PRO A 14 -8.67 20.27 -11.30
CA PRO A 14 -7.65 20.11 -10.26
C PRO A 14 -7.94 18.92 -9.34
N LEU A 15 -9.23 18.67 -9.04
CA LEU A 15 -9.64 17.55 -8.20
C LEU A 15 -9.38 16.20 -8.87
N ALA A 16 -9.70 16.07 -10.16
CA ALA A 16 -9.47 14.85 -10.94
C ALA A 16 -7.96 14.54 -11.03
N LEU A 17 -7.14 15.54 -11.33
CA LEU A 17 -5.68 15.37 -11.39
C LEU A 17 -5.10 14.96 -10.03
N ALA A 18 -5.55 15.59 -8.95
CA ALA A 18 -5.08 15.23 -7.61
C ALA A 18 -5.48 13.82 -7.20
N VAL A 19 -6.74 13.43 -7.46
CA VAL A 19 -7.21 12.06 -7.17
C VAL A 19 -6.39 11.05 -7.97
N ILE A 20 -6.14 11.29 -9.25
CA ILE A 20 -5.25 10.44 -10.07
C ILE A 20 -3.86 10.35 -9.41
N MET A 21 -3.21 11.48 -9.14
CA MET A 21 -1.87 11.51 -8.55
C MET A 21 -1.80 10.78 -7.20
N PHE A 22 -2.76 11.00 -6.30
CA PHE A 22 -2.76 10.35 -5.00
C PHE A 22 -3.04 8.86 -5.09
N CYS A 23 -3.96 8.44 -5.97
CA CYS A 23 -4.32 7.03 -6.12
C CYS A 23 -3.27 6.22 -6.87
N THR A 24 -2.41 6.84 -7.68
CA THR A 24 -1.55 6.11 -8.64
C THR A 24 -0.08 6.48 -8.60
N ALA A 25 0.28 7.70 -8.19
CA ALA A 25 1.65 8.21 -8.26
C ALA A 25 2.34 8.33 -6.90
N VAL A 26 1.62 8.21 -5.78
CA VAL A 26 2.23 8.25 -4.43
C VAL A 26 2.59 6.83 -3.99
N PRO A 27 3.88 6.49 -3.86
CA PRO A 27 4.30 5.17 -3.39
C PRO A 27 3.98 5.00 -1.91
N VAL A 28 3.51 3.80 -1.56
CA VAL A 28 3.46 3.34 -0.17
C VAL A 28 4.88 3.03 0.32
N GLU A 29 5.65 2.35 -0.52
CA GLU A 29 7.03 1.96 -0.26
C GLU A 29 7.76 1.76 -1.60
N PHE A 30 9.04 2.13 -1.64
CA PHE A 30 9.87 1.96 -2.82
C PHE A 30 10.51 0.57 -2.88
N ARG A 31 10.71 0.08 -4.09
CA ARG A 31 11.48 -1.13 -4.41
C ARG A 31 12.45 -0.86 -5.56
N GLY A 32 13.33 -1.82 -5.81
CA GLY A 32 14.11 -1.86 -7.04
C GLY A 32 13.21 -1.94 -8.29
N PRO A 33 13.73 -1.58 -9.48
CA PRO A 33 12.93 -1.48 -10.68
C PRO A 33 12.33 -2.83 -11.08
N ALA A 34 11.06 -2.81 -11.47
CA ALA A 34 10.34 -3.97 -11.96
C ALA A 34 9.88 -3.78 -13.41
N MET A 35 9.73 -4.90 -14.11
CA MET A 35 9.18 -4.91 -15.47
C MET A 35 7.69 -4.60 -15.45
N TRP A 36 7.21 -4.11 -16.59
CA TRP A 36 5.79 -3.89 -16.82
C TRP A 36 5.03 -5.22 -16.81
N SER A 37 3.80 -5.17 -16.32
CA SER A 37 2.88 -6.31 -16.36
C SER A 37 2.36 -6.51 -17.78
N ASN A 38 2.37 -7.76 -18.23
CA ASN A 38 1.71 -8.19 -19.46
C ASN A 38 0.38 -8.90 -19.18
N GLY A 39 -0.01 -9.03 -17.91
CA GLY A 39 -1.27 -9.65 -17.51
C GLY A 39 -2.44 -8.69 -17.66
N PHE A 40 -3.59 -9.21 -18.08
CA PHE A 40 -4.85 -8.47 -18.08
C PHE A 40 -5.68 -8.87 -16.87
N ASP A 41 -5.98 -7.90 -16.01
CA ASP A 41 -6.96 -8.03 -14.94
C ASP A 41 -8.15 -7.12 -15.22
N ILE A 42 -9.36 -7.70 -15.23
CA ILE A 42 -10.58 -6.95 -15.57
C ILE A 42 -10.97 -5.95 -14.48
N GLY A 43 -10.67 -6.25 -13.22
CA GLY A 43 -10.94 -5.37 -12.09
C GLY A 43 -10.07 -4.12 -12.15
N ASP A 44 -8.77 -4.29 -12.32
CA ASP A 44 -7.81 -3.19 -12.47
C ASP A 44 -8.13 -2.32 -13.69
N PHE A 45 -8.46 -2.96 -14.81
CA PHE A 45 -8.87 -2.25 -16.03
C PHE A 45 -10.11 -1.38 -15.79
N LEU A 46 -11.16 -1.91 -15.15
CA LEU A 46 -12.38 -1.14 -14.86
C LEU A 46 -12.12 -0.02 -13.85
N ASN A 47 -11.29 -0.27 -12.83
CA ASN A 47 -10.91 0.74 -11.84
C ASN A 47 -10.20 1.93 -12.51
N ASN A 48 -9.29 1.67 -13.45
CA ASN A 48 -8.58 2.69 -14.20
C ASN A 48 -9.49 3.50 -15.13
N VAL A 49 -10.44 2.84 -15.82
CA VAL A 49 -11.50 3.53 -16.60
C VAL A 49 -12.29 4.50 -15.71
N LEU A 50 -12.72 4.04 -14.53
CA LEU A 50 -13.50 4.87 -13.60
C LEU A 50 -12.67 6.01 -13.01
N LEU A 51 -11.39 5.77 -12.71
CA LEU A 51 -10.48 6.76 -12.13
C LEU A 51 -10.20 7.94 -13.08
N TYR A 52 -10.06 7.67 -14.38
CA TYR A 52 -9.77 8.70 -15.39
C TYR A 52 -11.02 9.33 -16.03
N ALA A 53 -12.22 8.75 -15.87
CA ALA A 53 -13.45 9.35 -16.37
C ALA A 53 -13.70 10.81 -15.89
N PRO A 54 -13.45 11.17 -14.62
CA PRO A 54 -13.52 12.56 -14.15
C PRO A 54 -12.57 13.52 -14.88
N LEU A 55 -11.38 13.06 -15.28
CA LEU A 55 -10.46 13.87 -16.10
C LEU A 55 -11.09 14.19 -17.45
N GLY A 56 -11.71 13.19 -18.09
CA GLY A 56 -12.46 13.37 -19.33
C GLY A 56 -13.64 14.35 -19.19
N LEU A 57 -14.43 14.22 -18.12
CA LEU A 57 -15.50 15.16 -17.79
C LEU A 57 -14.95 16.59 -17.65
N ALA A 58 -13.79 16.76 -17.02
CA ALA A 58 -13.18 18.07 -16.81
C ALA A 58 -12.61 18.70 -18.08
N LEU A 59 -12.17 17.88 -19.04
CA LEU A 59 -11.57 18.31 -20.31
C LEU A 59 -12.57 18.41 -21.47
N TRP A 60 -13.86 18.26 -21.23
CA TRP A 60 -14.89 18.12 -22.26
C TRP A 60 -14.96 19.24 -23.32
N ARG A 61 -14.54 20.46 -22.94
CA ARG A 61 -14.47 21.64 -23.83
C ARG A 61 -13.26 21.62 -24.77
N ARG A 62 -12.28 20.75 -24.52
CA ARG A 62 -11.12 20.55 -25.39
C ARG A 62 -11.51 19.57 -26.52
N SER A 63 -10.69 19.56 -27.58
CA SER A 63 -10.84 18.54 -28.62
C SER A 63 -10.59 17.16 -28.01
N LEU A 64 -11.25 16.13 -28.54
CA LEU A 64 -11.11 14.76 -28.02
C LEU A 64 -9.65 14.34 -28.07
N LEU A 65 -8.96 14.61 -29.19
CA LEU A 65 -7.55 14.31 -29.38
C LEU A 65 -6.66 14.90 -28.27
N VAL A 66 -6.86 16.18 -27.90
CA VAL A 66 -6.06 16.82 -26.84
C VAL A 66 -6.33 16.16 -25.48
N GLY A 67 -7.58 15.81 -25.18
CA GLY A 67 -7.93 15.09 -23.96
C GLY A 67 -7.28 13.71 -23.88
N LEU A 68 -7.36 12.93 -24.96
CA LEU A 68 -6.78 11.58 -25.03
C LEU A 68 -5.25 11.61 -24.99
N ALA A 69 -4.62 12.54 -25.71
CA ALA A 69 -3.16 12.71 -25.70
C ALA A 69 -2.68 13.11 -24.30
N GLY A 70 -3.36 14.05 -23.64
CA GLY A 70 -3.04 14.44 -22.27
C GLY A 70 -3.16 13.28 -21.27
N ALA A 71 -4.23 12.49 -21.36
CA ALA A 71 -4.42 11.31 -20.53
C ALA A 71 -3.37 10.22 -20.79
N ALA A 72 -3.03 9.96 -22.06
CA ALA A 72 -2.00 9.00 -22.43
C ALA A 72 -0.63 9.41 -21.87
N ILE A 73 -0.26 10.69 -21.98
CA ILE A 73 1.01 11.21 -21.46
C ILE A 73 1.04 11.11 -19.94
N LEU A 74 -0.01 11.59 -19.26
CA LEU A 74 -0.09 11.55 -17.80
C LEU A 74 -0.03 10.11 -17.29
N SER A 75 -0.85 9.22 -17.86
CA SER A 75 -0.88 7.81 -17.49
C SER A 75 0.48 7.16 -17.74
N THR A 76 1.08 7.34 -18.93
CA THR A 76 2.39 6.75 -19.22
C THR A 76 3.46 7.22 -18.24
N ALA A 77 3.48 8.51 -17.90
CA ALA A 77 4.42 9.04 -16.92
C ALA A 77 4.24 8.39 -15.54
N ILE A 78 2.99 8.20 -15.11
CA ILE A 78 2.66 7.54 -13.84
C ILE A 78 3.03 6.04 -13.88
N GLU A 79 2.69 5.32 -14.94
CA GLU A 79 3.04 3.90 -15.10
C GLU A 79 4.58 3.69 -15.08
N ILE A 80 5.34 4.64 -15.63
CA ILE A 80 6.81 4.64 -15.54
C ILE A 80 7.27 4.82 -14.08
N LEU A 81 6.65 5.73 -13.31
CA LEU A 81 7.00 5.92 -11.89
C LEU A 81 6.72 4.66 -11.06
N GLN A 82 5.67 3.90 -11.41
CA GLN A 82 5.30 2.68 -10.69
C GLN A 82 6.31 1.53 -10.81
N ILE A 83 7.30 1.64 -11.70
CA ILE A 83 8.44 0.70 -11.80
C ILE A 83 9.13 0.50 -10.44
N TRP A 84 9.12 1.53 -9.59
CA TRP A 84 9.75 1.50 -8.26
C TRP A 84 8.75 1.33 -7.11
N HIS A 85 7.47 1.06 -7.37
CA HIS A 85 6.43 1.00 -6.34
C HIS A 85 6.12 -0.46 -5.97
N PHE A 86 5.98 -0.78 -4.68
CA PHE A 86 5.82 -2.17 -4.22
C PHE A 86 4.50 -2.84 -4.59
N GLU A 87 3.39 -2.11 -4.53
CA GLU A 87 2.03 -2.61 -4.76
C GLU A 87 1.48 -2.25 -6.13
N ARG A 88 2.33 -1.68 -6.99
CA ARG A 88 1.93 -1.19 -8.30
C ARG A 88 2.86 -1.76 -9.34
N PHE A 89 2.30 -2.03 -10.50
CA PHE A 89 3.03 -2.53 -11.66
C PHE A 89 2.61 -1.71 -12.85
N GLY A 90 3.58 -1.10 -13.53
CA GLY A 90 3.32 -0.39 -14.78
C GLY A 90 2.65 -1.32 -15.79
N SER A 91 1.56 -0.89 -16.43
CA SER A 91 0.81 -1.73 -17.37
C SER A 91 0.34 -0.95 -18.60
N ALA A 92 0.54 -1.54 -19.78
CA ALA A 92 0.02 -0.97 -21.02
C ALA A 92 -1.52 -1.04 -21.08
N PHE A 93 -2.12 -2.04 -20.42
CA PHE A 93 -3.57 -2.13 -20.29
C PHE A 93 -4.13 -1.01 -19.40
N ASP A 94 -3.37 -0.55 -18.41
CA ASP A 94 -3.77 0.56 -17.54
C ASP A 94 -3.70 1.89 -18.28
N VAL A 95 -2.67 2.11 -19.09
CA VAL A 95 -2.63 3.27 -20.01
C VAL A 95 -3.85 3.28 -20.94
N LEU A 96 -4.18 2.13 -21.53
CA LEU A 96 -5.35 2.00 -22.39
C LEU A 96 -6.65 2.28 -21.63
N ALA A 97 -6.83 1.70 -20.45
CA ALA A 97 -7.99 1.92 -19.59
C ALA A 97 -8.15 3.39 -19.21
N ASN A 98 -7.05 4.07 -18.87
CA ASN A 98 -7.04 5.48 -18.48
C ASN A 98 -7.42 6.41 -19.65
N VAL A 99 -6.94 6.11 -20.86
CA VAL A 99 -7.33 6.81 -22.09
C VAL A 99 -8.81 6.57 -22.41
N LEU A 100 -9.30 5.33 -22.30
CA LEU A 100 -10.70 4.99 -22.52
C LEU A 100 -11.63 5.65 -21.49
N GLY A 101 -11.26 5.65 -20.21
CA GLY A 101 -11.95 6.38 -19.16
C GLY A 101 -12.09 7.86 -19.51
N THR A 102 -10.99 8.49 -19.92
CA THR A 102 -11.00 9.89 -20.39
C THR A 102 -11.93 10.08 -21.59
N ALA A 103 -11.91 9.19 -22.58
CA ALA A 103 -12.80 9.26 -23.73
C ALA A 103 -14.28 9.19 -23.30
N CYS A 104 -14.63 8.21 -22.48
CA CYS A 104 -15.97 8.02 -21.92
C CYS A 104 -16.43 9.27 -21.16
N GLY A 105 -15.55 9.85 -20.34
CA GLY A 105 -15.82 11.10 -19.61
C GLY A 105 -16.11 12.27 -20.55
N VAL A 106 -15.31 12.48 -21.60
CA VAL A 106 -15.53 13.56 -22.58
C VAL A 106 -16.88 13.37 -23.29
N LEU A 107 -17.18 12.16 -23.76
CA LEU A 107 -18.42 11.86 -24.47
C LEU A 107 -19.64 12.02 -23.56
N LEU A 108 -19.57 11.55 -22.32
CA LEU A 108 -20.62 11.72 -21.33
C LEU A 108 -20.87 13.22 -21.03
N ALA A 109 -19.81 13.99 -20.79
CA ALA A 109 -19.92 15.43 -20.55
C ALA A 109 -20.57 16.16 -21.73
N ARG A 110 -20.15 15.84 -22.96
CA ARG A 110 -20.78 16.40 -24.17
C ARG A 110 -22.25 16.05 -24.24
N ARG A 111 -22.63 14.79 -24.01
CA ARG A 111 -24.03 14.36 -24.01
C ARG A 111 -24.86 15.10 -22.96
N LEU A 112 -24.34 15.25 -21.74
CA LEU A 112 -25.00 15.98 -20.65
C LEU A 112 -25.16 17.47 -20.99
N ALA A 113 -24.13 18.09 -21.56
CA ALA A 113 -24.16 19.49 -21.99
C ALA A 113 -25.21 19.72 -23.10
N HIS A 114 -25.30 18.83 -24.10
CA HIS A 114 -26.32 18.90 -25.15
C HIS A 114 -27.74 18.68 -24.61
N SER A 115 -27.88 17.90 -23.53
CA SER A 115 -29.19 17.65 -22.89
C SER A 115 -29.67 18.82 -22.00
N GLY A 116 -28.99 19.97 -22.02
CA GLY A 116 -29.35 21.14 -21.23
C GLY A 116 -29.09 21.01 -19.72
N ARG A 117 -28.38 19.97 -19.26
CA ARG A 117 -28.16 19.68 -17.82
C ARG A 117 -27.03 20.51 -17.16
N GLY A 118 -26.63 21.63 -17.77
CA GLY A 118 -25.59 22.52 -17.27
C GLY A 118 -24.16 22.09 -17.62
N THR A 119 -23.17 22.71 -16.96
CA THR A 119 -21.73 22.47 -17.19
C THR A 119 -21.23 21.33 -16.29
N PRO A 120 -20.91 20.14 -16.83
CA PRO A 120 -20.63 18.94 -16.03
C PRO A 120 -19.29 19.00 -15.28
N ASP A 121 -18.42 19.97 -15.59
CA ASP A 121 -17.10 20.18 -14.99
C ASP A 121 -17.09 21.13 -13.79
N VAL A 122 -18.24 21.70 -13.42
CA VAL A 122 -18.31 22.77 -12.42
C VAL A 122 -19.46 22.55 -11.43
N PHE A 123 -19.13 22.47 -10.15
CA PHE A 123 -20.09 22.19 -9.08
C PHE A 123 -20.27 23.42 -8.17
N PRO A 124 -21.50 23.83 -7.84
CA PRO A 124 -21.71 24.87 -6.83
C PRO A 124 -21.32 24.32 -5.45
N ILE A 125 -20.60 25.14 -4.65
CA ILE A 125 -20.42 24.85 -3.24
C ILE A 125 -21.67 25.36 -2.51
N ASP A 126 -22.68 24.48 -2.43
CA ASP A 126 -23.98 24.73 -1.82
C ASP A 126 -24.18 23.89 -0.55
N GLN A 127 -25.36 23.99 0.07
CA GLN A 127 -25.68 23.23 1.28
C GLN A 127 -25.59 21.72 1.05
N ARG A 128 -25.98 21.20 -0.13
CA ARG A 128 -25.97 19.77 -0.41
C ARG A 128 -24.54 19.25 -0.47
N LEU A 129 -23.67 19.91 -1.25
CA LEU A 129 -22.26 19.53 -1.35
C LEU A 129 -21.55 19.65 0.01
N THR A 130 -21.89 20.68 0.78
CA THR A 130 -21.37 20.87 2.15
C THR A 130 -21.81 19.71 3.06
N THR A 131 -23.08 19.33 3.03
CA THR A 131 -23.59 18.18 3.80
C THR A 131 -22.90 16.89 3.40
N PHE A 132 -22.74 16.62 2.09
CA PHE A 132 -21.98 15.45 1.63
C PHE A 132 -20.53 15.46 2.12
N ALA A 133 -19.87 16.62 2.11
CA ALA A 133 -18.50 16.74 2.60
C ALA A 133 -18.42 16.46 4.10
N VAL A 134 -19.34 17.00 4.90
CA VAL A 134 -19.42 16.73 6.35
C VAL A 134 -19.68 15.25 6.62
N LEU A 135 -20.65 14.64 5.94
CA LEU A 135 -20.95 13.21 6.09
C LEU A 135 -19.75 12.35 5.67
N GLY A 136 -19.03 12.73 4.62
CA GLY A 136 -17.80 12.06 4.19
C GLY A 136 -16.70 12.14 5.24
N VAL A 137 -16.49 13.31 5.86
CA VAL A 137 -15.54 13.49 6.98
C VAL A 137 -15.94 12.60 8.17
N VAL A 138 -17.21 12.62 8.57
CA VAL A 138 -17.73 11.80 9.68
C VAL A 138 -17.55 10.31 9.37
N MET A 139 -17.86 9.88 8.15
CA MET A 139 -17.69 8.50 7.72
C MET A 139 -16.21 8.09 7.74
N LEU A 140 -15.30 8.91 7.22
CA LEU A 140 -13.86 8.61 7.25
C LEU A 140 -13.32 8.54 8.69
N LEU A 141 -13.78 9.41 9.60
CA LEU A 141 -13.43 9.32 11.01
C LEU A 141 -13.99 8.05 11.66
N ALA A 142 -15.27 7.72 11.39
CA ALA A 142 -15.90 6.52 11.94
C ALA A 142 -15.19 5.24 11.45
N LEU A 143 -14.84 5.18 10.17
CA LEU A 143 -14.10 4.06 9.58
C LEU A 143 -12.66 3.96 10.10
N TRP A 144 -12.06 5.08 10.52
CA TRP A 144 -10.74 5.10 11.12
C TRP A 144 -10.74 4.72 12.60
N VAL A 145 -11.75 5.15 13.39
CA VAL A 145 -11.91 4.77 14.80
C VAL A 145 -12.44 3.35 14.97
N ALA A 146 -13.07 2.78 13.93
CA ALA A 146 -13.54 1.40 13.95
C ALA A 146 -12.39 0.46 14.32
N PRO A 147 -12.53 -0.38 15.38
CA PRO A 147 -11.43 -1.18 15.87
C PRO A 147 -10.98 -2.17 14.80
N ALA A 148 -9.78 -1.95 14.26
CA ALA A 148 -9.09 -2.95 13.46
C ALA A 148 -8.64 -4.09 14.37
N ARG A 149 -8.76 -5.34 13.91
CA ARG A 149 -8.14 -6.47 14.62
C ARG A 149 -6.62 -6.29 14.54
N PRO A 150 -5.88 -6.26 15.66
CA PRO A 150 -4.43 -6.07 15.61
C PRO A 150 -3.77 -7.26 14.92
N SER A 151 -2.79 -7.04 14.05
CA SER A 151 -2.01 -8.16 13.46
C SER A 151 -0.96 -8.64 14.44
N ASN A 152 -1.37 -9.36 15.47
CA ASN A 152 -0.41 -9.88 16.46
C ASN A 152 -0.16 -11.38 16.35
N LEU A 153 0.97 -11.79 16.92
CA LEU A 153 1.44 -13.19 16.96
C LEU A 153 0.94 -13.95 18.20
N SER A 154 0.02 -13.38 18.99
CA SER A 154 -0.43 -13.97 20.26
C SER A 154 -1.08 -15.35 20.12
N ASN A 155 -1.55 -15.68 18.92
CA ASN A 155 -2.14 -16.97 18.60
C ASN A 155 -1.12 -18.02 18.14
N TRP A 156 0.19 -17.76 18.18
CA TRP A 156 1.21 -18.77 17.83
C TRP A 156 1.18 -19.95 18.78
N ASN A 157 1.29 -21.16 18.22
CA ASN A 157 1.22 -22.39 18.97
C ASN A 157 2.64 -22.81 19.45
N PRO A 158 2.86 -23.04 20.76
CA PRO A 158 4.13 -23.49 21.30
C PRO A 158 4.53 -24.93 20.96
N ASP A 159 3.58 -25.77 20.54
CA ASP A 159 3.80 -27.19 20.25
C ASP A 159 4.38 -27.44 18.85
N PHE A 160 4.45 -26.40 18.02
CA PHE A 160 5.04 -26.50 16.70
C PHE A 160 6.56 -26.60 16.79
N GLU A 161 7.18 -27.10 15.74
CA GLU A 161 8.63 -27.28 15.68
C GLU A 161 9.21 -26.42 14.55
N MET A 162 10.41 -25.90 14.76
CA MET A 162 11.17 -25.27 13.69
C MET A 162 11.93 -26.32 12.89
N LEU A 163 11.64 -26.35 11.60
CA LEU A 163 12.09 -27.36 10.65
C LEU A 163 12.72 -26.69 9.43
N LEU A 164 13.78 -27.28 8.89
CA LEU A 164 14.48 -26.85 7.69
C LEU A 164 14.34 -27.88 6.57
N GLY A 165 14.11 -27.42 5.35
CA GLY A 165 14.07 -28.25 4.14
C GLY A 165 12.84 -29.12 3.93
N ASN A 166 11.93 -29.15 4.91
CA ASN A 166 10.60 -29.76 4.77
C ASN A 166 9.70 -29.26 5.92
N GLU A 167 8.50 -29.82 6.03
CA GLU A 167 7.66 -29.76 7.22
C GLU A 167 7.52 -31.12 7.88
N ARG A 168 6.79 -31.18 9.01
CA ARG A 168 6.70 -32.38 9.86
C ARG A 168 6.16 -33.60 9.12
N THR A 169 5.23 -33.39 8.20
CA THR A 169 4.61 -34.42 7.35
C THR A 169 5.50 -34.88 6.19
N SER A 170 6.63 -34.21 5.97
CA SER A 170 7.60 -34.49 4.91
C SER A 170 7.07 -34.38 3.46
N ASP A 171 5.89 -33.81 3.25
CA ASP A 171 5.20 -33.74 1.95
C ASP A 171 5.43 -32.40 1.20
N ARG A 172 6.19 -31.46 1.77
CA ARG A 172 6.58 -30.19 1.12
C ARG A 172 8.10 -30.01 1.06
N PRO A 173 8.83 -30.96 0.43
CA PRO A 173 10.28 -30.97 0.43
C PRO A 173 10.85 -29.78 -0.33
N TRP A 174 11.84 -29.12 0.28
CA TRP A 174 12.69 -28.13 -0.38
C TRP A 174 14.06 -28.72 -0.68
N ARG A 175 14.55 -28.47 -1.90
CA ARG A 175 15.83 -29.00 -2.38
C ARG A 175 16.85 -27.88 -2.57
N GLY A 176 18.03 -27.99 -1.97
CA GLY A 176 19.10 -27.01 -2.09
C GLY A 176 20.04 -27.01 -0.90
N ALA A 177 20.63 -25.86 -0.59
CA ALA A 177 21.49 -25.68 0.58
C ALA A 177 21.16 -24.37 1.31
N ILE A 178 21.19 -24.43 2.63
CA ILE A 178 21.21 -23.27 3.52
C ILE A 178 22.67 -23.07 3.94
N LEU A 179 23.30 -22.03 3.39
CA LEU A 179 24.71 -21.71 3.63
C LEU A 179 24.89 -20.97 4.95
N GLU A 180 23.99 -20.04 5.24
CA GLU A 180 23.96 -19.26 6.48
C GLU A 180 22.49 -19.08 6.91
N LEU A 181 22.21 -19.13 8.21
CA LEU A 181 20.88 -18.89 8.76
C LEU A 181 20.97 -18.18 10.10
N ALA A 182 20.21 -17.11 10.27
CA ALA A 182 19.98 -16.45 11.55
C ALA A 182 18.48 -16.19 11.78
N LEU A 183 18.04 -16.45 13.01
CA LEU A 183 16.70 -16.15 13.50
C LEU A 183 16.81 -15.00 14.49
N VAL A 184 16.43 -13.82 14.06
CA VAL A 184 16.49 -12.59 14.86
C VAL A 184 15.12 -12.38 15.50
N PRO A 185 15.02 -12.36 16.83
CA PRO A 185 13.75 -12.14 17.52
C PRO A 185 13.34 -10.67 17.55
N ALA A 186 13.56 -9.93 16.47
CA ALA A 186 13.17 -8.54 16.29
C ALA A 186 13.07 -8.21 14.78
N PRO A 187 12.21 -7.27 14.38
CA PRO A 187 12.19 -6.79 13.01
C PRO A 187 13.47 -6.00 12.69
N LEU A 188 14.00 -6.20 11.48
CA LEU A 188 15.01 -5.32 10.88
C LEU A 188 14.32 -4.30 9.96
N SER A 189 14.79 -3.05 10.01
CA SER A 189 14.42 -1.98 9.08
C SER A 189 15.07 -2.15 7.71
N GLY A 190 14.52 -1.53 6.67
CA GLY A 190 15.08 -1.61 5.31
C GLY A 190 16.53 -1.12 5.21
N THR A 191 16.92 -0.12 6.01
CA THR A 191 18.31 0.36 6.10
C THR A 191 19.23 -0.69 6.71
N GLU A 192 18.83 -1.32 7.80
CA GLU A 192 19.60 -2.40 8.43
C GLU A 192 19.75 -3.62 7.51
N VAL A 193 18.74 -3.90 6.68
CA VAL A 193 18.80 -4.97 5.69
C VAL A 193 19.72 -4.60 4.53
N HIS A 194 19.73 -3.34 4.10
CA HIS A 194 20.61 -2.87 3.02
C HIS A 194 22.10 -2.96 3.40
N ASP A 195 22.41 -2.67 4.66
CA ASP A 195 23.77 -2.73 5.20
C ASP A 195 24.21 -4.16 5.57
N LEU A 196 23.32 -5.15 5.45
CA LEU A 196 23.61 -6.53 5.81
C LEU A 196 24.39 -7.24 4.70
N SER A 197 25.69 -7.46 4.91
CA SER A 197 26.59 -8.11 3.95
C SER A 197 26.49 -9.64 3.97
N ALA A 198 26.67 -10.25 5.15
CA ALA A 198 26.58 -11.68 5.40
C ALA A 198 26.41 -11.95 6.91
N VAL A 199 25.77 -13.06 7.29
CA VAL A 199 25.66 -13.47 8.70
C VAL A 199 27.02 -13.92 9.24
N ALA A 200 27.90 -14.42 8.37
CA ALA A 200 29.25 -14.84 8.72
C ALA A 200 30.23 -13.69 9.02
N ASP A 201 29.91 -12.46 8.62
CA ASP A 201 30.75 -11.29 8.94
C ASP A 201 30.86 -11.12 10.48
N PRO A 202 32.06 -10.99 11.08
CA PRO A 202 32.22 -10.94 12.52
C PRO A 202 31.44 -9.81 13.23
N LEU A 203 31.36 -8.63 12.61
CA LEU A 203 30.65 -7.48 13.18
C LEU A 203 29.15 -7.68 13.09
N VAL A 204 28.66 -8.13 11.93
CA VAL A 204 27.24 -8.47 11.74
C VAL A 204 26.83 -9.57 12.71
N ARG A 205 27.62 -10.65 12.79
CA ARG A 205 27.37 -11.77 13.69
C ARG A 205 27.29 -11.32 15.15
N ALA A 206 28.23 -10.50 15.62
CA ALA A 206 28.23 -9.98 16.98
C ALA A 206 26.99 -9.10 17.26
N ALA A 207 26.61 -8.24 16.31
CA ALA A 207 25.42 -7.41 16.42
C ALA A 207 24.13 -8.26 16.49
N LEU A 208 24.00 -9.29 15.66
CA LEU A 208 22.86 -10.21 15.67
C LEU A 208 22.77 -10.99 17.00
N LEU A 209 23.89 -11.51 17.50
CA LEU A 209 23.93 -12.22 18.79
C LEU A 209 23.54 -11.31 19.96
N THR A 210 23.97 -10.05 19.95
CA THR A 210 23.58 -9.04 20.96
C THR A 210 22.07 -8.80 20.97
N ARG A 211 21.39 -8.98 19.83
CA ARG A 211 19.92 -8.92 19.71
C ARG A 211 19.22 -10.21 20.11
N GLY A 212 19.97 -11.22 20.56
CA GLY A 212 19.45 -12.54 20.92
C GLY A 212 19.15 -13.43 19.73
N ALA A 213 19.79 -13.19 18.57
CA ALA A 213 19.60 -14.04 17.41
C ALA A 213 20.16 -15.46 17.64
N TYR A 214 19.43 -16.47 17.15
CA TYR A 214 20.01 -17.79 16.93
C TYR A 214 20.73 -17.80 15.59
N ILE A 215 21.92 -18.39 15.52
CA ILE A 215 22.67 -18.54 14.26
C ILE A 215 23.00 -20.02 14.07
N LEU A 216 22.66 -20.55 12.90
CA LEU A 216 22.94 -21.93 12.53
C LEU A 216 24.47 -22.15 12.52
N PRO A 217 25.00 -23.17 13.22
CA PRO A 217 26.44 -23.35 13.36
C PRO A 217 27.17 -23.70 12.07
N GLN A 218 26.52 -24.46 11.19
CA GLN A 218 27.10 -25.00 9.95
C GLN A 218 26.06 -24.98 8.84
N SER A 219 26.54 -24.88 7.59
CA SER A 219 25.67 -25.02 6.42
C SER A 219 25.03 -26.41 6.37
N ILE A 220 23.81 -26.49 5.83
CA ILE A 220 23.10 -27.74 5.64
C ILE A 220 22.66 -27.90 4.18
N THR A 221 22.84 -29.10 3.64
CA THR A 221 22.31 -29.50 2.33
C THR A 221 21.04 -30.29 2.52
N LEU A 222 20.03 -30.00 1.70
CA LEU A 222 18.67 -30.51 1.79
C LEU A 222 18.34 -31.16 0.44
N ASP A 223 18.21 -32.48 0.42
CA ASP A 223 17.95 -33.29 -0.77
C ASP A 223 16.45 -33.48 -1.06
N GLY A 224 15.60 -32.93 -0.20
CA GLY A 224 14.15 -33.08 -0.23
C GLY A 224 13.65 -34.32 0.52
N GLY A 225 14.45 -34.88 1.43
CA GLY A 225 14.03 -35.90 2.40
C GLY A 225 13.33 -35.31 3.63
N GLU A 226 13.54 -35.94 4.78
CA GLU A 226 12.97 -35.50 6.06
C GLU A 226 13.49 -34.11 6.47
N ALA A 227 12.67 -33.39 7.23
CA ALA A 227 13.04 -32.07 7.72
C ALA A 227 14.15 -32.14 8.76
N SER A 228 15.13 -31.24 8.67
CA SER A 228 16.11 -31.04 9.75
C SER A 228 15.49 -30.21 10.86
N ARG A 229 15.38 -30.79 12.07
CA ARG A 229 14.77 -30.16 13.23
C ARG A 229 15.76 -29.29 14.01
N LEU A 230 15.39 -28.04 14.29
CA LEU A 230 16.12 -27.20 15.25
C LEU A 230 15.79 -27.61 16.69
N SER A 231 16.69 -27.36 17.63
CA SER A 231 16.45 -27.78 19.02
C SER A 231 15.19 -27.14 19.62
N PRO A 232 14.45 -27.84 20.50
CA PRO A 232 13.24 -27.30 21.13
C PRO A 232 13.48 -25.96 21.86
N ASP A 233 14.66 -25.76 22.43
CA ASP A 233 15.01 -24.51 23.12
C ASP A 233 15.15 -23.32 22.18
N VAL A 234 15.64 -23.54 20.95
CA VAL A 234 15.68 -22.49 19.92
C VAL A 234 14.26 -22.09 19.54
N SER A 235 13.40 -23.08 19.27
CA SER A 235 12.00 -22.86 18.92
C SER A 235 11.25 -22.09 20.02
N ARG A 236 11.40 -22.51 21.28
CA ARG A 236 10.73 -21.90 22.45
C ARG A 236 11.19 -20.46 22.70
N ARG A 237 12.51 -20.20 22.66
CA ARG A 237 13.05 -18.84 22.87
C ARG A 237 12.61 -17.89 21.76
N PHE A 238 12.72 -18.33 20.50
CA PHE A 238 12.30 -17.52 19.37
C PHE A 238 10.80 -17.20 19.43
N LEU A 239 9.96 -18.22 19.69
CA LEU A 239 8.50 -18.06 19.88
C LEU A 239 8.20 -16.99 20.94
N HIS A 240 8.76 -17.14 22.14
CA HIS A 240 8.50 -16.23 23.25
C HIS A 240 8.87 -14.79 22.91
N SER A 241 10.04 -14.58 22.29
CA SER A 241 10.47 -13.23 21.91
C SER A 241 9.68 -12.66 20.74
N ALA A 242 9.32 -13.48 19.73
CA ALA A 242 8.50 -13.05 18.61
C ALA A 242 7.11 -12.60 19.05
N ILE A 243 6.45 -13.35 19.95
CA ILE A 243 5.17 -12.96 20.54
C ILE A 243 5.32 -11.67 21.36
N THR A 244 6.31 -11.62 22.27
CA THR A 244 6.50 -10.48 23.18
C THR A 244 6.82 -9.18 22.43
N ARG A 245 7.63 -9.25 21.36
CA ARG A 245 8.02 -8.08 20.55
C ARG A 245 7.09 -7.84 19.35
N ASN A 246 6.12 -8.74 19.15
CA ASN A 246 5.23 -8.78 18.01
C ASN A 246 5.94 -8.65 16.64
N GLY A 247 7.10 -9.29 16.49
CA GLY A 247 7.92 -9.13 15.30
C GLY A 247 9.20 -9.94 15.33
N PHE A 248 9.74 -10.25 14.15
CA PHE A 248 10.93 -11.08 13.99
C PHE A 248 11.53 -10.93 12.59
N THR A 249 12.75 -11.45 12.41
CA THR A 249 13.44 -11.53 11.12
C THR A 249 14.12 -12.89 10.94
N ILE A 250 14.02 -13.45 9.73
CA ILE A 250 14.76 -14.61 9.26
C ILE A 250 15.78 -14.12 8.24
N ILE A 251 17.06 -14.41 8.45
CA ILE A 251 18.14 -14.13 7.50
C ILE A 251 18.66 -15.48 7.02
N ALA A 252 18.62 -15.75 5.73
CA ALA A 252 19.07 -17.02 5.18
C ALA A 252 19.83 -16.80 3.87
N LYS A 253 21.09 -17.20 3.82
CA LYS A 253 21.83 -17.32 2.56
C LYS A 253 21.63 -18.72 2.01
N VAL A 254 20.99 -18.82 0.85
CA VAL A 254 20.46 -20.08 0.34
C VAL A 254 20.81 -20.28 -1.12
N THR A 255 20.94 -21.54 -1.53
CA THR A 255 21.10 -21.94 -2.92
C THR A 255 20.04 -22.98 -3.25
N THR A 256 19.14 -22.68 -4.18
CA THR A 256 18.12 -23.67 -4.59
C THR A 256 18.70 -24.69 -5.56
N ALA A 257 18.33 -25.96 -5.42
CA ALA A 257 18.78 -27.01 -6.35
C ALA A 257 18.16 -26.84 -7.75
N ASN A 258 16.94 -26.32 -7.81
CA ASN A 258 16.23 -26.04 -9.04
C ASN A 258 15.34 -24.79 -8.89
N ALA A 259 15.17 -24.04 -9.98
CA ALA A 259 14.36 -22.82 -9.97
C ALA A 259 12.85 -23.09 -10.05
N ARG A 260 12.42 -24.36 -10.10
CA ARG A 260 11.00 -24.74 -10.19
C ARG A 260 10.70 -25.85 -9.18
N GLN A 261 10.36 -25.46 -7.97
CA GLN A 261 9.91 -26.37 -6.92
C GLN A 261 8.39 -26.34 -6.78
N ASN A 262 7.79 -27.50 -6.51
CA ASN A 262 6.36 -27.61 -6.25
C ASN A 262 6.03 -27.02 -4.88
N GLY A 263 5.17 -26.00 -4.86
CA GLY A 263 5.20 -24.97 -3.83
C GLY A 263 4.01 -24.88 -2.86
N PRO A 264 4.18 -24.11 -1.77
CA PRO A 264 5.48 -23.63 -1.30
C PRO A 264 6.28 -24.77 -0.65
N ALA A 265 7.41 -25.11 -1.24
CA ALA A 265 8.39 -26.05 -0.73
C ALA A 265 9.10 -25.40 0.46
N ARG A 266 9.19 -26.11 1.60
CA ARG A 266 9.56 -25.50 2.88
C ARG A 266 11.08 -25.34 3.02
N LEU A 267 11.58 -24.15 2.71
CA LEU A 267 12.94 -23.77 3.07
C LEU A 267 13.09 -23.77 4.60
N MET A 268 12.16 -23.12 5.29
CA MET A 268 12.04 -23.13 6.74
C MET A 268 10.56 -23.08 7.15
N SER A 269 10.15 -23.94 8.08
CA SER A 269 8.80 -23.90 8.63
C SER A 269 8.82 -23.91 10.16
N PHE A 270 7.86 -23.22 10.78
CA PHE A 270 7.54 -23.37 12.19
C PHE A 270 6.09 -23.86 12.26
N SER A 271 5.89 -25.17 12.08
CA SER A 271 4.58 -25.72 11.71
C SER A 271 4.32 -27.11 12.30
N ALA A 272 3.05 -27.50 12.30
CA ALA A 272 2.65 -28.90 12.50
C ALA A 272 2.39 -29.61 11.18
N ASP A 273 1.80 -28.93 10.19
CA ASP A 273 1.40 -29.49 8.90
C ASP A 273 1.08 -28.40 7.85
N GLN A 274 0.61 -28.84 6.67
CA GLN A 274 0.35 -27.99 5.51
C GLN A 274 -0.80 -26.98 5.68
N PHE A 275 -1.53 -27.07 6.79
CA PHE A 275 -2.64 -26.19 7.16
C PHE A 275 -2.43 -25.45 8.50
N ASN A 276 -1.45 -25.86 9.31
CA ASN A 276 -1.25 -25.35 10.66
C ASN A 276 0.20 -24.93 10.90
N ARG A 277 0.43 -23.62 11.04
CA ARG A 277 1.77 -23.04 11.23
C ARG A 277 1.77 -21.79 12.10
N ASN A 278 2.94 -21.44 12.59
CA ASN A 278 3.28 -20.11 13.10
C ASN A 278 3.81 -19.25 11.95
N PHE A 279 4.75 -19.79 11.16
CA PHE A 279 5.17 -19.22 9.88
C PHE A 279 5.69 -20.30 8.93
N ASP A 280 5.77 -19.97 7.65
CA ASP A 280 6.61 -20.68 6.69
C ASP A 280 7.28 -19.71 5.72
N LEU A 281 8.56 -19.96 5.44
CA LEU A 281 9.31 -19.37 4.35
C LEU A 281 9.61 -20.49 3.36
N GLY A 282 9.16 -20.35 2.13
CA GLY A 282 9.23 -21.39 1.13
C GLY A 282 9.43 -20.88 -0.29
N GLN A 283 9.53 -21.82 -1.21
CA GLN A 283 9.70 -21.58 -2.63
C GLN A 283 8.52 -22.17 -3.43
N GLU A 284 7.92 -21.37 -4.29
CA GLU A 284 6.92 -21.81 -5.28
C GLU A 284 7.38 -21.36 -6.66
N ASP A 285 7.60 -22.32 -7.57
CA ASP A 285 8.40 -22.11 -8.77
C ASP A 285 9.74 -21.43 -8.44
N ALA A 286 9.97 -20.22 -8.99
CA ALA A 286 11.17 -19.42 -8.77
C ALA A 286 10.93 -18.28 -7.75
N ARG A 287 9.79 -18.26 -7.07
CA ARG A 287 9.35 -17.19 -6.16
C ARG A 287 9.57 -17.59 -4.71
N LEU A 288 9.81 -16.61 -3.85
CA LEU A 288 9.72 -16.79 -2.41
C LEU A 288 8.29 -16.55 -1.94
N VAL A 289 7.81 -17.44 -1.08
CA VAL A 289 6.51 -17.32 -0.40
C VAL A 289 6.80 -17.25 1.09
N PHE A 290 6.29 -16.21 1.75
CA PHE A 290 6.44 -16.04 3.19
C PHE A 290 5.07 -15.81 3.82
N ARG A 291 4.66 -16.78 4.64
CA ARG A 291 3.37 -16.80 5.32
C ARG A 291 3.59 -16.74 6.81
N ILE A 292 2.73 -15.98 7.48
CA ILE A 292 2.79 -15.76 8.93
C ILE A 292 1.38 -15.92 9.45
N ARG A 293 1.21 -16.76 10.47
CA ARG A 293 -0.02 -16.82 11.25
C ARG A 293 -0.10 -15.58 12.14
N THR A 294 -1.20 -14.88 12.03
CA THR A 294 -1.59 -13.82 12.95
C THR A 294 -3.04 -14.07 13.34
N VAL A 295 -3.61 -13.27 14.23
CA VAL A 295 -5.05 -13.30 14.51
C VAL A 295 -5.90 -12.89 13.29
N ILE A 296 -5.29 -12.33 12.24
CA ILE A 296 -5.95 -11.91 10.99
C ILE A 296 -5.81 -12.98 9.91
N THR A 297 -4.60 -13.47 9.66
CA THR A 297 -4.31 -14.39 8.54
C THR A 297 -4.75 -15.84 8.78
N GLY A 298 -5.20 -16.14 10.01
CA GLY A 298 -5.71 -17.45 10.41
C GLY A 298 -4.62 -18.50 10.65
N LEU A 299 -5.05 -19.72 10.98
CA LEU A 299 -4.16 -20.81 11.42
C LEU A 299 -3.09 -21.22 10.39
N ASN A 300 -3.39 -21.02 9.10
CA ASN A 300 -2.50 -21.37 8.00
C ASN A 300 -1.68 -20.18 7.46
N GLY A 301 -1.99 -18.94 7.88
CA GLY A 301 -1.33 -17.75 7.34
C GLY A 301 -1.52 -17.55 5.83
N MET A 302 -2.59 -18.10 5.24
CA MET A 302 -2.74 -18.19 3.78
C MET A 302 -3.02 -16.85 3.10
N HIS A 303 -3.82 -15.98 3.71
CA HIS A 303 -4.17 -14.70 3.11
C HIS A 303 -4.39 -13.64 4.20
N PRO A 304 -3.83 -12.43 4.04
CA PRO A 304 -2.76 -12.08 3.08
C PRO A 304 -1.41 -12.74 3.43
N HIS A 305 -0.51 -12.83 2.45
CA HIS A 305 0.87 -13.29 2.63
C HIS A 305 1.82 -12.58 1.64
N VAL A 306 3.13 -12.74 1.81
CA VAL A 306 4.11 -12.21 0.87
C VAL A 306 4.46 -13.25 -0.19
N GLU A 307 4.37 -12.86 -1.45
CA GLU A 307 4.93 -13.58 -2.59
C GLU A 307 5.82 -12.64 -3.38
N THR A 308 7.03 -13.06 -3.72
CA THR A 308 7.94 -12.24 -4.52
C THR A 308 7.74 -12.47 -6.02
N SER A 309 8.22 -11.54 -6.85
CA SER A 309 8.57 -11.91 -8.23
C SER A 309 9.60 -13.05 -8.26
N PRO A 310 9.82 -13.73 -9.40
CA PRO A 310 10.88 -14.74 -9.51
C PRO A 310 12.25 -14.20 -9.08
N VAL A 311 12.87 -14.87 -8.09
CA VAL A 311 14.17 -14.51 -7.51
C VAL A 311 15.18 -15.65 -7.58
N PHE A 312 14.69 -16.89 -7.66
CA PHE A 312 15.56 -18.07 -7.66
C PHE A 312 16.08 -18.40 -9.06
N VAL A 313 17.39 -18.64 -9.12
CA VAL A 313 18.08 -19.29 -10.24
C VAL A 313 18.77 -20.52 -9.66
N ALA A 314 18.67 -21.66 -10.36
CA ALA A 314 19.26 -22.91 -9.91
C ALA A 314 20.77 -22.75 -9.64
N GLN A 315 21.23 -23.28 -8.50
CA GLN A 315 22.64 -23.27 -8.09
C GLN A 315 23.26 -21.88 -7.88
N ARG A 316 22.45 -20.82 -7.85
CA ARG A 316 22.92 -19.46 -7.55
C ARG A 316 22.61 -19.11 -6.08
N PRO A 317 23.61 -18.71 -5.28
CA PRO A 317 23.37 -18.27 -3.91
C PRO A 317 22.68 -16.90 -3.91
N ILE A 318 21.71 -16.74 -3.01
CA ILE A 318 21.05 -15.46 -2.71
C ILE A 318 20.96 -15.27 -1.20
N LEU A 319 20.98 -14.02 -0.74
CA LEU A 319 20.72 -13.64 0.65
C LEU A 319 19.26 -13.23 0.80
N VAL A 320 18.47 -14.03 1.51
CA VAL A 320 17.07 -13.75 1.82
C VAL A 320 16.95 -13.16 3.21
N VAL A 321 16.23 -12.03 3.32
CA VAL A 321 15.83 -11.47 4.62
C VAL A 321 14.31 -11.33 4.66
N ALA A 322 13.65 -12.14 5.49
CA ALA A 322 12.20 -12.11 5.67
C ALA A 322 11.87 -11.54 7.05
N THR A 323 11.20 -10.38 7.11
CA THR A 323 10.95 -9.63 8.35
C THR A 323 9.47 -9.35 8.53
N PHE A 324 9.02 -9.29 9.78
CA PHE A 324 7.67 -8.88 10.16
C PHE A 324 7.74 -7.93 11.35
N ASP A 325 7.16 -6.73 11.21
CA ASP A 325 7.25 -5.62 12.16
C ASP A 325 5.99 -5.45 13.04
N GLY A 326 5.11 -6.43 13.07
CA GLY A 326 3.84 -6.37 13.79
C GLY A 326 2.67 -5.85 12.96
N ALA A 327 2.93 -5.34 11.74
CA ALA A 327 1.89 -4.99 10.79
C ALA A 327 2.21 -5.49 9.38
N VAL A 328 3.43 -5.24 8.91
CA VAL A 328 3.87 -5.49 7.55
C VAL A 328 4.92 -6.59 7.52
N SER A 329 4.70 -7.57 6.65
CA SER A 329 5.65 -8.61 6.29
C SER A 329 6.42 -8.16 5.05
N ARG A 330 7.75 -8.34 5.04
CA ARG A 330 8.63 -7.98 3.92
C ARG A 330 9.64 -9.09 3.65
N VAL A 331 9.99 -9.24 2.37
CA VAL A 331 11.05 -10.13 1.90
C VAL A 331 12.03 -9.31 1.07
N TYR A 332 13.30 -9.39 1.43
CA TYR A 332 14.43 -8.81 0.69
C TYR A 332 15.29 -9.93 0.12
N VAL A 333 15.86 -9.69 -1.05
CA VAL A 333 16.85 -10.57 -1.69
C VAL A 333 18.04 -9.73 -2.10
N ASP A 334 19.22 -10.08 -1.60
CA ASP A 334 20.50 -9.38 -1.83
C ASP A 334 20.40 -7.87 -1.51
N GLY A 335 19.82 -7.56 -0.34
CA GLY A 335 19.62 -6.19 0.15
C GLY A 335 18.52 -5.39 -0.58
N GLN A 336 17.88 -5.99 -1.60
CA GLN A 336 16.81 -5.35 -2.38
C GLN A 336 15.45 -5.87 -1.95
N ALA A 337 14.49 -4.97 -1.79
CA ALA A 337 13.16 -5.32 -1.37
C ALA A 337 12.39 -6.01 -2.53
N ARG A 338 11.90 -7.25 -2.31
CA ARG A 338 11.29 -8.13 -3.34
C ARG A 338 9.85 -8.56 -3.07
N GLY A 339 9.37 -8.48 -1.84
CA GLY A 339 7.98 -8.73 -1.48
C GLY A 339 7.55 -7.94 -0.25
N ARG A 340 6.28 -7.54 -0.21
CA ARG A 340 5.64 -6.78 0.87
C ARG A 340 4.18 -7.20 1.01
N SER A 341 3.68 -7.28 2.24
CA SER A 341 2.25 -7.45 2.52
C SER A 341 1.91 -6.86 3.89
N ASN A 342 0.93 -5.96 3.97
CA ASN A 342 0.43 -5.45 5.25
C ASN A 342 -0.63 -6.39 5.81
N LEU A 343 -0.21 -7.28 6.70
CA LEU A 343 -1.09 -8.25 7.33
C LEU A 343 -2.13 -7.57 8.23
N ALA A 344 -1.79 -6.42 8.84
CA ALA A 344 -2.72 -5.64 9.67
C ALA A 344 -3.85 -4.98 8.86
N ALA A 345 -3.61 -4.66 7.59
CA ALA A 345 -4.62 -4.04 6.76
C ALA A 345 -5.87 -4.93 6.58
N ALA A 346 -5.68 -6.25 6.47
CA ALA A 346 -6.78 -7.19 6.38
C ALA A 346 -7.66 -7.26 7.65
N GLY A 347 -7.17 -6.73 8.78
CA GLY A 347 -7.94 -6.58 10.01
C GLY A 347 -8.84 -5.35 10.05
N CYS A 348 -8.75 -4.46 9.06
CA CYS A 348 -9.57 -3.26 8.95
C CYS A 348 -10.89 -3.50 8.21
N PHE A 349 -11.88 -2.64 8.48
CA PHE A 349 -13.16 -2.66 7.75
C PHE A 349 -12.98 -2.41 6.24
N ILE A 350 -12.05 -1.52 5.88
CA ILE A 350 -11.64 -1.28 4.48
C ILE A 350 -10.13 -1.48 4.38
N PRO A 351 -9.65 -2.67 3.99
CA PRO A 351 -8.22 -2.97 3.92
C PRO A 351 -7.44 -1.97 3.07
N LEU A 352 -7.99 -1.51 1.94
CA LEU A 352 -7.36 -0.52 1.07
C LEU A 352 -6.99 0.77 1.82
N LEU A 353 -7.84 1.22 2.76
CA LEU A 353 -7.58 2.43 3.57
C LEU A 353 -6.55 2.22 4.67
N CYS A 354 -6.21 0.97 5.02
CA CYS A 354 -5.25 0.64 6.07
C CYS A 354 -3.91 0.12 5.52
N ASP A 355 -3.93 -0.57 4.38
CA ASP A 355 -2.73 -1.08 3.69
C ASP A 355 -1.86 0.09 3.22
N THR A 356 -2.55 1.09 2.66
CA THR A 356 -2.00 2.32 2.09
C THR A 356 -2.22 3.53 3.01
N GLY A 357 -2.53 3.28 4.28
CA GLY A 357 -3.35 4.14 5.13
C GLY A 357 -2.77 5.43 5.69
N VAL A 358 -2.18 6.26 4.83
CA VAL A 358 -2.16 7.71 5.09
C VAL A 358 -2.38 8.56 3.84
N PRO A 359 -1.66 8.40 2.72
CA PRO A 359 -1.63 9.46 1.70
C PRO A 359 -3.00 9.77 1.07
N ILE A 360 -3.73 8.76 0.57
CA ILE A 360 -5.01 8.95 -0.13
C ILE A 360 -6.12 9.35 0.85
N ALA A 361 -6.27 8.60 1.95
CA ALA A 361 -7.27 8.87 2.96
C ALA A 361 -7.09 10.27 3.58
N SER A 362 -5.84 10.65 3.88
CA SER A 362 -5.53 11.98 4.43
C SER A 362 -5.74 13.11 3.41
N ALA A 363 -5.43 12.91 2.13
CA ALA A 363 -5.72 13.89 1.09
C ALA A 363 -7.23 14.08 0.87
N LEU A 364 -8.00 12.97 0.80
CA LEU A 364 -9.45 12.99 0.71
C LEU A 364 -10.06 13.70 1.93
N PHE A 365 -9.59 13.35 3.12
CA PHE A 365 -10.03 13.97 4.36
C PHE A 365 -9.77 15.48 4.38
N GLY A 366 -8.55 15.92 4.04
CA GLY A 366 -8.21 17.35 3.95
C GLY A 366 -9.05 18.11 2.93
N GLY A 367 -9.32 17.49 1.77
CA GLY A 367 -10.19 18.06 0.74
C GLY A 367 -11.65 18.20 1.20
N LEU A 368 -12.22 17.18 1.85
CA LEU A 368 -13.59 17.23 2.35
C LEU A 368 -13.75 18.25 3.49
N CYS A 369 -12.78 18.34 4.40
CA CYS A 369 -12.75 19.38 5.44
C CYS A 369 -12.71 20.79 4.82
N ALA A 370 -11.89 21.01 3.79
CA ALA A 370 -11.83 22.29 3.09
C ALA A 370 -13.19 22.66 2.46
N ILE A 371 -13.85 21.72 1.79
CA ILE A 371 -15.18 21.92 1.19
C ILE A 371 -16.21 22.26 2.28
N ALA A 372 -16.23 21.52 3.38
CA ALA A 372 -17.15 21.74 4.50
C ALA A 372 -16.99 23.13 5.11
N VAL A 373 -15.76 23.54 5.43
CA VAL A 373 -15.49 24.86 6.04
C VAL A 373 -15.84 26.00 5.09
N ILE A 374 -15.48 25.89 3.81
CA ILE A 374 -15.83 26.92 2.82
C ILE A 374 -17.35 27.08 2.69
N GLY A 375 -18.09 25.96 2.67
CA GLY A 375 -19.54 25.95 2.60
C GLY A 375 -20.21 26.55 3.84
N ILE A 376 -19.71 26.24 5.04
CA ILE A 376 -20.26 26.71 6.32
C ILE A 376 -19.95 28.19 6.57
N VAL A 377 -18.68 28.60 6.43
CA VAL A 377 -18.21 29.95 6.81
C VAL A 377 -18.70 31.02 5.82
N LYS A 378 -19.30 30.63 4.67
CA LYS A 378 -19.84 31.54 3.64
C LYS A 378 -18.90 32.71 3.33
N THR A 379 -17.62 32.39 3.19
CA THR A 379 -16.54 33.35 2.96
C THR A 379 -16.79 34.30 1.77
N THR A 380 -16.45 35.58 1.96
CA THR A 380 -16.84 36.68 1.07
C THR A 380 -15.94 36.88 -0.16
N SER A 381 -14.70 36.37 -0.14
CA SER A 381 -13.75 36.50 -1.25
C SER A 381 -12.98 35.20 -1.55
N ARG A 382 -12.62 34.98 -2.82
CA ARG A 382 -11.74 33.89 -3.26
C ARG A 382 -10.42 33.85 -2.47
N GLY A 383 -9.85 35.00 -2.14
CA GLY A 383 -8.64 35.08 -1.32
C GLY A 383 -8.84 34.45 0.06
N SER A 384 -9.91 34.80 0.75
CA SER A 384 -10.27 34.21 2.05
C SER A 384 -10.50 32.69 1.94
N ALA A 385 -11.06 32.23 0.82
CA ALA A 385 -11.24 30.79 0.54
C ALA A 385 -9.91 30.03 0.52
N ILE A 386 -8.97 30.58 -0.26
CA ILE A 386 -7.66 29.98 -0.51
C ILE A 386 -6.84 29.93 0.78
N MET A 387 -7.02 30.92 1.67
CA MET A 387 -6.38 30.95 2.98
C MET A 387 -7.02 29.99 3.99
N LEU A 388 -8.36 29.86 3.98
CA LEU A 388 -9.08 29.03 4.95
C LEU A 388 -9.01 27.53 4.65
N ALA A 389 -8.92 27.12 3.39
CA ALA A 389 -8.92 25.71 3.02
C ALA A 389 -7.73 24.91 3.60
N PRO A 390 -6.46 25.37 3.51
CA PRO A 390 -5.33 24.69 4.15
C PRO A 390 -5.47 24.65 5.68
N LEU A 391 -5.90 25.74 6.29
CA LEU A 391 -6.12 25.82 7.74
C LEU A 391 -7.22 24.83 8.19
N ALA A 392 -8.31 24.73 7.43
CA ALA A 392 -9.38 23.77 7.65
C ALA A 392 -8.89 22.33 7.54
N GLY A 393 -8.06 22.03 6.54
CA GLY A 393 -7.41 20.72 6.40
C GLY A 393 -6.56 20.38 7.62
N MET A 394 -5.73 21.33 8.09
CA MET A 394 -4.89 21.14 9.29
C MET A 394 -5.72 20.92 10.57
N LEU A 395 -6.68 21.82 10.84
CA LEU A 395 -7.50 21.76 12.06
C LEU A 395 -8.41 20.54 12.07
N GLY A 396 -9.02 20.20 10.93
CA GLY A 396 -9.86 19.01 10.80
C GLY A 396 -9.09 17.72 11.02
N ALA A 397 -7.81 17.69 10.67
CA ALA A 397 -6.97 16.50 10.77
C ALA A 397 -6.25 16.38 12.13
N ALA A 398 -6.30 17.39 13.00
CA ALA A 398 -5.67 17.34 14.33
C ALA A 398 -6.05 16.08 15.14
N PRO A 399 -7.31 15.61 15.18
CA PRO A 399 -7.67 14.35 15.85
C PRO A 399 -7.02 13.11 15.22
N PHE A 400 -6.86 13.09 13.88
CA PHE A 400 -6.18 12.02 13.16
C PHE A 400 -4.68 11.95 13.52
N TYR A 401 -4.06 13.10 13.86
CA TYR A 401 -2.66 13.18 14.27
C TYR A 401 -2.40 12.87 15.74
N LEU A 402 -3.35 13.22 16.63
CA LEU A 402 -3.18 13.06 18.08
C LEU A 402 -3.20 11.61 18.56
N VAL A 403 -3.68 10.67 17.74
CA VAL A 403 -3.85 9.24 18.11
C VAL A 403 -2.84 8.33 17.39
N THR A 404 -2.11 8.83 16.38
CA THR A 404 -1.10 8.01 15.68
C THR A 404 0.21 8.02 16.46
N GLU A 405 0.29 7.27 17.56
CA GLU A 405 1.51 7.15 18.37
C GLU A 405 2.65 6.31 17.72
N SER A 406 2.44 5.72 16.55
CA SER A 406 3.35 4.70 16.01
C SER A 406 4.36 5.14 14.94
N LEU A 407 4.53 6.43 14.64
CA LEU A 407 5.64 6.92 13.80
C LEU A 407 6.14 8.31 14.27
N PRO A 408 7.46 8.55 14.36
CA PRO A 408 8.01 9.84 14.77
C PRO A 408 7.52 10.94 13.80
N PHE A 409 7.01 12.06 14.36
CA PHE A 409 6.55 13.29 13.69
C PHE A 409 6.60 13.27 12.14
N GLY A 410 5.65 12.59 11.51
CA GLY A 410 5.65 12.33 10.07
C GLY A 410 5.20 13.53 9.24
N VAL A 411 6.13 14.41 8.88
CA VAL A 411 5.96 15.56 7.95
C VAL A 411 5.20 15.18 6.67
N GLY A 412 5.39 13.96 6.17
CA GLY A 412 4.72 13.46 4.96
C GLY A 412 3.20 13.37 5.08
N LYS A 413 2.65 13.00 6.25
CA LYS A 413 1.21 12.88 6.46
C LYS A 413 0.53 14.27 6.40
N LEU A 414 1.13 15.24 7.08
CA LEU A 414 0.70 16.64 7.09
C LEU A 414 0.78 17.26 5.71
N ALA A 415 1.86 17.00 4.97
CA ALA A 415 2.00 17.44 3.59
C ALA A 415 0.86 16.93 2.70
N MET A 416 0.39 15.70 2.90
CA MET A 416 -0.69 15.10 2.10
C MET A 416 -2.07 15.70 2.40
N VAL A 417 -2.40 15.94 3.68
CA VAL A 417 -3.63 16.67 4.07
C VAL A 417 -3.62 18.06 3.46
N LEU A 418 -2.49 18.76 3.58
CA LEU A 418 -2.29 20.09 3.02
C LEU A 418 -2.42 20.08 1.50
N ALA A 419 -1.85 19.08 0.81
CA ALA A 419 -1.96 18.95 -0.63
C ALA A 419 -3.41 18.71 -1.09
N GLY A 420 -4.18 17.89 -0.37
CA GLY A 420 -5.62 17.72 -0.62
C GLY A 420 -6.40 19.03 -0.46
N ALA A 421 -6.15 19.77 0.63
CA ALA A 421 -6.78 21.07 0.88
C ALA A 421 -6.37 22.14 -0.15
N MET A 422 -5.10 22.21 -0.53
CA MET A 422 -4.60 23.12 -1.57
C MET A 422 -5.19 22.81 -2.94
N THR A 423 -5.40 21.53 -3.26
CA THR A 423 -6.08 21.13 -4.50
C THR A 423 -7.48 21.74 -4.58
N VAL A 424 -8.24 21.67 -3.47
CA VAL A 424 -9.56 22.31 -3.40
C VAL A 424 -9.42 23.81 -3.60
N SER A 425 -8.45 24.49 -2.95
CA SER A 425 -8.19 25.93 -3.14
C SER A 425 -7.96 26.31 -4.61
N LEU A 426 -7.14 25.54 -5.33
CA LEU A 426 -6.84 25.76 -6.75
C LEU A 426 -8.09 25.56 -7.64
N GLY A 427 -9.02 24.70 -7.23
CA GLY A 427 -10.28 24.45 -7.91
C GLY A 427 -11.34 25.55 -7.74
N ILE A 428 -11.18 26.47 -6.79
CA ILE A 428 -12.19 27.50 -6.49
C ILE A 428 -12.20 28.60 -7.56
N SER A 429 -13.39 28.85 -8.09
CA SER A 429 -13.70 29.94 -9.02
C SER A 429 -14.90 30.74 -8.53
N GLU A 430 -14.89 32.05 -8.77
CA GLU A 430 -16.05 32.93 -8.56
C GLU A 430 -16.87 33.04 -9.85
N HIS A 431 -18.19 33.19 -9.71
CA HIS A 431 -19.08 33.52 -10.82
C HIS A 431 -20.02 34.65 -10.42
N HIS A 432 -20.30 35.56 -11.35
CA HIS A 432 -21.26 36.64 -11.15
C HIS A 432 -22.60 36.19 -11.74
N ARG A 433 -23.67 36.24 -10.96
CA ARG A 433 -25.02 36.20 -11.56
C ARG A 433 -25.28 37.58 -12.17
N PRO A 434 -25.57 37.69 -13.48
CA PRO A 434 -26.09 38.95 -14.02
C PRO A 434 -27.41 39.28 -13.32
N VAL A 435 -27.62 40.55 -13.00
CA VAL A 435 -28.90 41.06 -12.53
C VAL A 435 -29.82 41.06 -13.74
N GLU A 436 -30.84 40.20 -13.76
CA GLU A 436 -31.96 40.39 -14.69
C GLU A 436 -32.63 41.70 -14.28
N SER A 437 -32.49 42.73 -15.11
CA SER A 437 -33.31 43.92 -14.99
C SER A 437 -34.73 43.51 -15.38
N GLU A 438 -35.60 43.32 -14.39
CA GLU A 438 -37.04 43.41 -14.62
C GLU A 438 -37.29 44.82 -15.18
N GLY A 439 -37.72 44.87 -16.44
CA GLY A 439 -38.08 46.09 -17.16
C GLY A 439 -39.47 46.55 -16.79
#